data_AF-A0A9E2L8K8-F1
#
_entry.id   AF-A0A9E2L8K8-F1
#
_cell.length_a   1.000
_cell.length_b   1.000
_cell.length_c   1.000
_cell.angle_alpha   90.00
_cell.angle_beta   90.00
_cell.angle_gamma   90.00
#
_symmetry.space_group_name_H-M   'P 1'
#
loop_
_entity.id
_entity.type
_entity.pdbx_description
1 polymer ?
#
loop_
_entity_poly.entity_id
_entity_poly.type
_entity_poly.pdbx_seq_one_letter_code
_entity_poly.pdbx_strand_id
1 'polypeptide(L)'
;MKDFLKTYKAIGFIFIGTLTMLMYVNQQVLIYQMGLKVKENHQVYSKLVDHNRILVYNVLNLKSPVSLQTKLLAKKVELDMPHKWQVVKLESSPKKFVYKKAVKKGFFANLFIIGREAEASQNINSLASLSY
;
A
#
# COMPACT_ATOMS: atom_id res chain seq x y z
N MET A 1 50.51 -22.02 -36.91
CA MET A 1 50.20 -21.38 -35.60
C MET A 1 49.16 -20.28 -35.69
N LYS A 2 49.21 -19.37 -36.69
CA LYS A 2 48.24 -18.26 -36.81
C LYS A 2 46.78 -18.70 -37.01
N ASP A 3 46.55 -19.81 -37.71
CA ASP A 3 45.19 -20.29 -38.00
C ASP A 3 44.47 -20.84 -36.77
N PHE A 4 45.19 -21.53 -35.88
CA PHE A 4 44.66 -21.96 -34.58
C PHE A 4 44.22 -20.76 -33.73
N LEU A 5 45.01 -19.70 -33.68
CA LEU A 5 44.65 -18.51 -32.91
C LEU A 5 43.40 -17.81 -33.48
N LYS A 6 43.20 -17.90 -34.80
CA LYS A 6 42.04 -17.33 -35.51
C LYS A 6 40.77 -18.12 -35.25
N THR A 7 40.85 -19.45 -35.20
CA THR A 7 39.71 -20.33 -34.89
C THR A 7 39.26 -20.19 -33.43
N TYR A 8 40.19 -20.14 -32.46
CA TYR A 8 39.82 -19.90 -31.04
C TYR A 8 39.13 -18.55 -30.83
N LYS A 9 39.59 -17.50 -31.53
CA LYS A 9 38.93 -16.18 -31.51
C LYS A 9 37.50 -16.24 -32.06
N ALA A 10 37.29 -16.96 -33.16
CA ALA A 10 35.96 -17.13 -33.76
C ALA A 10 35.01 -17.89 -32.82
N ILE A 11 35.49 -18.96 -32.19
CA ILE A 11 34.70 -19.75 -31.22
C ILE A 11 34.33 -18.89 -30.00
N GLY A 12 35.26 -18.08 -29.49
CA GLY A 12 34.99 -17.14 -28.39
C GLY A 12 33.92 -16.11 -28.74
N PHE A 13 33.95 -15.56 -29.96
CA PHE A 13 32.91 -14.64 -30.43
C PHE A 13 31.53 -15.28 -30.51
N ILE A 14 31.46 -16.51 -31.03
CA ILE A 14 30.20 -17.27 -31.10
C ILE A 14 29.67 -17.51 -29.68
N PHE A 15 30.53 -17.93 -28.75
CA PHE A 15 30.14 -18.20 -27.37
C PHE A 15 29.59 -16.96 -26.67
N ILE A 16 30.26 -15.81 -26.81
CA ILE A 16 29.80 -14.53 -26.24
C ILE A 16 28.49 -14.09 -26.89
N GLY A 17 28.35 -14.27 -28.21
CA GLY A 17 27.10 -13.97 -28.92
C GLY A 17 25.94 -14.81 -28.41
N THR A 18 26.14 -16.12 -28.23
CA THR A 18 25.11 -17.02 -27.70
C THR A 18 24.73 -16.67 -26.25
N LEU A 19 25.71 -16.36 -25.39
CA LEU A 19 25.47 -15.91 -24.01
C LEU A 19 24.65 -14.62 -23.97
N THR A 20 25.01 -13.65 -24.83
CA THR A 20 24.31 -12.37 -24.92
C THR A 20 22.86 -12.57 -25.37
N MET A 21 22.64 -13.42 -26.37
CA MET A 21 21.30 -13.77 -26.86
C MET A 21 20.46 -14.43 -25.75
N LEU A 22 21.05 -15.37 -25.02
CA LEU A 22 20.36 -16.08 -23.93
C LEU A 22 20.00 -15.13 -22.78
N MET A 23 20.92 -14.24 -22.42
CA MET A 23 20.71 -13.22 -21.40
C MET A 23 19.60 -12.24 -21.79
N TYR A 24 19.55 -11.83 -23.06
CA TYR A 24 18.52 -10.95 -23.59
C TYR A 24 17.11 -11.56 -23.48
N VAL A 25 16.96 -12.83 -23.88
CA VAL A 25 15.67 -13.54 -23.75
C VAL A 25 15.26 -13.68 -22.28
N ASN A 26 16.20 -14.03 -21.39
CA ASN A 26 15.92 -14.13 -19.97
C ASN A 26 15.47 -12.78 -19.36
N GLN A 27 16.10 -11.69 -19.78
CA GLN A 27 15.73 -10.34 -19.35
C GLN A 27 14.32 -9.96 -19.81
N GLN A 28 13.92 -10.31 -21.04
CA GLN A 28 12.55 -10.09 -21.50
C GLN A 28 11.54 -10.84 -20.63
N VAL A 29 11.79 -12.12 -20.34
CA VAL A 29 10.90 -12.94 -19.49
C VAL A 29 10.74 -12.32 -18.10
N LEU A 30 11.84 -11.87 -17.49
CA LEU A 30 11.80 -11.19 -16.19
C LEU A 30 10.97 -9.91 -16.21
N ILE A 31 11.12 -9.09 -17.26
CA ILE A 31 10.32 -7.87 -17.44
C ILE A 31 8.82 -8.20 -17.51
N TYR A 32 8.44 -9.23 -18.28
CA TYR A 32 7.04 -9.67 -18.37
C TYR A 32 6.50 -10.15 -17.02
N GLN A 33 7.25 -10.97 -16.30
CA GLN A 33 6.84 -11.44 -14.96
C GLN A 33 6.69 -10.27 -13.98
N MET A 34 7.60 -9.30 -14.03
CA MET A 34 7.54 -8.12 -13.18
C MET A 34 6.32 -7.25 -13.51
N GLY A 35 6.01 -7.06 -14.80
CA GLY A 35 4.80 -6.36 -15.25
C GLY A 35 3.51 -7.04 -14.80
N LEU A 36 3.44 -8.36 -14.88
CA LEU A 36 2.30 -9.14 -14.37
C LEU A 36 2.14 -8.97 -12.85
N LYS A 37 3.23 -9.07 -12.09
CA LYS A 37 3.23 -8.89 -10.65
C LYS A 37 2.81 -7.48 -10.22
N VAL A 38 3.23 -6.46 -10.97
CA VAL A 38 2.79 -5.07 -10.76
C VAL A 38 1.28 -4.95 -11.00
N LYS A 39 0.75 -5.56 -12.06
CA LYS A 39 -0.68 -5.56 -12.35
C LYS A 39 -1.51 -6.24 -11.26
N GLU A 40 -1.07 -7.40 -10.77
CA GLU A 40 -1.72 -8.11 -9.67
C GLU A 40 -1.73 -7.28 -8.39
N ASN A 41 -0.59 -6.70 -8.02
CA ASN A 41 -0.50 -5.82 -6.86
C ASN A 41 -1.44 -4.62 -6.99
N HIS A 42 -1.51 -3.99 -8.17
CA HIS A 42 -2.39 -2.85 -8.39
C HIS A 42 -3.88 -3.22 -8.23
N GLN A 43 -4.28 -4.41 -8.68
CA GLN A 43 -5.64 -4.92 -8.47
C GLN A 43 -5.96 -5.16 -6.99
N VAL A 44 -4.99 -5.63 -6.20
CA VAL A 44 -5.17 -5.79 -4.75
C VAL A 44 -5.33 -4.43 -4.07
N TYR A 45 -4.51 -3.45 -4.43
CA TYR A 45 -4.61 -2.10 -3.89
C TYR A 45 -5.92 -1.42 -4.28
N SER A 46 -6.37 -1.54 -5.54
CA SER A 46 -7.63 -0.96 -5.98
C SER A 46 -8.82 -1.57 -5.23
N LYS A 47 -8.86 -2.90 -5.09
CA LYS A 47 -9.89 -3.59 -4.29
C LYS A 47 -9.89 -3.14 -2.84
N LEU A 48 -8.72 -2.92 -2.25
CA LEU A 48 -8.61 -2.47 -0.87
C LEU A 48 -9.11 -1.04 -0.69
N VAL A 49 -8.82 -0.15 -1.65
CA VAL A 49 -9.35 1.23 -1.67
C VAL A 49 -10.85 1.23 -1.84
N ASP A 50 -11.40 0.40 -2.74
CA ASP A 50 -12.84 0.27 -2.96
C ASP A 50 -13.54 -0.24 -1.70
N HIS A 51 -13.00 -1.27 -1.05
CA HIS A 51 -13.53 -1.78 0.21
C HIS A 51 -13.47 -0.74 1.33
N ASN A 52 -12.39 0.04 1.41
CA ASN A 52 -12.29 1.13 2.37
C ASN A 52 -13.37 2.19 2.11
N ARG A 53 -13.56 2.59 0.85
CA ARG A 53 -14.60 3.55 0.46
C ARG A 53 -16.00 3.06 0.81
N ILE A 54 -16.30 1.79 0.54
CA ILE A 54 -17.58 1.16 0.91
C ILE A 54 -17.75 1.14 2.42
N LEU A 55 -16.71 0.80 3.17
CA LEU A 55 -16.76 0.77 4.63
C LEU A 55 -17.00 2.17 5.21
N VAL A 56 -16.29 3.19 4.71
CA VAL A 56 -16.49 4.59 5.11
C VAL A 56 -17.91 5.03 4.80
N TYR A 57 -18.42 4.72 3.61
CA TYR A 57 -19.80 5.01 3.25
C TYR A 57 -20.80 4.32 4.18
N ASN A 58 -20.59 3.04 4.47
CA ASN A 58 -21.43 2.27 5.39
C ASN A 58 -21.40 2.84 6.80
N VAL A 59 -20.22 3.22 7.30
CA VAL A 59 -20.08 3.86 8.62
C VAL A 59 -20.78 5.20 8.64
N LEU A 60 -20.63 6.04 7.62
CA LEU A 60 -21.34 7.31 7.52
C LEU A 60 -22.85 7.11 7.44
N ASN A 61 -23.30 6.12 6.69
CA ASN A 61 -24.71 5.76 6.56
C ASN A 61 -25.27 5.26 7.91
N LEU A 62 -24.58 4.32 8.57
CA LEU A 62 -24.91 3.79 9.90
C LEU A 62 -24.86 4.87 10.99
N LYS A 63 -23.97 5.86 10.86
CA LYS A 63 -23.87 7.00 11.77
C LYS A 63 -24.97 8.03 11.52
N SER A 64 -25.58 8.05 10.33
CA SER A 64 -26.69 8.95 10.07
C SER A 64 -27.93 8.51 10.87
N PRO A 65 -28.47 9.37 11.75
CA PRO A 65 -29.61 9.03 12.58
C PRO A 65 -30.86 8.69 11.74
N VAL A 66 -30.96 9.25 10.52
CA VAL A 66 -32.08 9.03 9.60
C VAL A 66 -32.08 7.61 9.02
N SER A 67 -30.93 7.07 8.63
CA SER A 67 -30.86 5.68 8.13
C SER A 67 -31.07 4.66 9.25
N LEU A 68 -30.60 4.99 10.46
CA LEU A 68 -30.78 4.16 11.63
C LEU A 68 -32.27 4.13 12.03
N GLN A 69 -32.92 5.29 12.05
CA GLN A 69 -34.34 5.43 12.35
C GLN A 69 -35.21 4.65 11.35
N THR A 70 -34.94 4.74 10.05
CA THR A 70 -35.66 3.95 9.03
C THR A 70 -35.43 2.44 9.17
N LYS A 71 -34.21 1.98 9.48
CA LYS A 71 -33.93 0.56 9.75
C LYS A 71 -34.58 0.05 11.04
N LEU A 72 -34.62 0.86 12.10
CA LEU A 72 -35.23 0.51 13.39
C LEU A 72 -36.77 0.47 13.27
N LEU A 73 -37.36 1.42 12.55
CA LEU A 73 -38.80 1.42 12.21
C LEU A 73 -39.17 0.21 11.34
N ALA A 74 -38.36 -0.12 10.33
CA ALA A 74 -38.61 -1.28 9.47
C ALA A 74 -38.52 -2.63 10.21
N LYS A 75 -37.68 -2.72 11.25
CA LYS A 75 -37.56 -3.93 12.08
C LYS A 75 -38.58 -4.02 13.22
N LYS A 76 -39.52 -3.06 13.34
CA LYS A 76 -40.47 -2.98 14.48
C LYS A 76 -39.77 -3.14 15.83
N VAL A 77 -38.59 -2.54 15.97
CA VAL A 77 -37.91 -2.54 17.28
C VAL A 77 -38.65 -1.50 18.13
N GLU A 78 -39.34 -1.97 19.17
CA GLU A 78 -39.87 -1.09 20.22
C GLU A 78 -38.67 -0.50 20.98
N LEU A 79 -38.28 0.73 20.61
CA LEU A 79 -37.32 1.49 21.40
C LEU A 79 -38.07 2.09 22.59
N ASP A 80 -38.08 1.36 23.69
CA ASP A 80 -38.44 1.94 24.98
C ASP A 80 -37.23 2.69 25.55
N MET A 81 -37.49 3.81 26.22
CA MET A 81 -36.43 4.64 26.77
C MET A 81 -35.82 3.88 27.96
N PRO A 82 -34.51 3.54 27.92
CA PRO A 82 -33.92 2.71 28.97
C PRO A 82 -34.10 3.39 30.31
N HIS A 83 -34.59 2.61 31.26
CA HIS A 83 -34.87 3.12 32.59
C HIS A 83 -33.54 3.54 33.25
N LYS A 84 -33.53 4.59 34.08
CA LYS A 84 -32.30 5.19 34.65
C LYS A 84 -31.34 4.19 35.32
N TRP A 85 -31.82 3.03 35.78
CA TRP A 85 -31.02 1.97 36.39
C TRP A 85 -30.28 1.07 35.38
N GLN A 86 -30.64 1.10 34.09
CA GLN A 86 -29.98 0.35 33.01
C GLN A 86 -28.82 1.11 32.37
N VAL A 87 -28.68 2.41 32.68
CA VAL A 87 -27.61 3.25 32.15
C VAL A 87 -26.39 3.13 33.06
N VAL A 88 -25.52 2.17 32.75
CA VAL A 88 -24.23 2.05 33.45
C VAL A 88 -23.24 3.01 32.81
N LYS A 89 -22.71 3.94 33.60
CA LYS A 89 -21.63 4.83 33.17
C LYS A 89 -20.35 3.99 33.03
N LEU A 90 -19.97 3.67 31.80
CA LEU A 90 -18.67 3.02 31.56
C LEU A 90 -17.57 4.02 31.92
N GLU A 91 -16.93 3.81 33.06
CA GLU A 91 -15.71 4.51 33.40
C GLU A 91 -14.58 4.03 32.48
N SER A 92 -14.02 4.98 31.74
CA SER A 92 -12.85 4.81 30.88
C SER A 92 -13.09 4.04 29.57
N SER A 93 -13.24 4.82 28.50
CA SER A 93 -13.02 4.35 27.13
C SER A 93 -11.62 3.71 27.04
N PRO A 94 -11.48 2.48 26.53
CA PRO A 94 -10.16 1.85 26.41
C PRO A 94 -9.28 2.73 25.52
N LYS A 95 -8.13 3.15 26.08
CA LYS A 95 -7.11 3.95 25.40
C LYS A 95 -6.91 3.40 23.98
N LYS A 96 -7.12 4.25 22.97
CA LYS A 96 -6.86 3.96 21.56
C LYS A 96 -5.55 3.19 21.45
N PHE A 97 -5.60 1.96 20.95
CA PHE A 97 -4.41 1.17 20.66
C PHE A 97 -3.61 1.90 19.57
N VAL A 98 -2.60 2.67 19.99
CA VAL A 98 -1.61 3.25 19.08
C VAL A 98 -0.79 2.07 18.56
N TYR A 99 -1.10 1.61 17.36
CA TYR A 99 -0.33 0.59 16.68
C TYR A 99 1.06 1.16 16.33
N LYS A 100 2.03 0.98 17.23
CA LYS A 100 3.44 1.26 16.93
C LYS A 100 3.92 0.20 15.94
N LYS A 101 3.92 0.57 14.66
CA LYS A 101 4.51 -0.23 13.58
C LYS A 101 6.02 -0.35 13.85
N ALA A 102 6.44 -1.49 14.41
CA ALA A 102 7.84 -1.82 14.57
C ALA A 102 8.43 -2.09 13.17
N VAL A 103 8.98 -1.04 12.55
CA VAL A 103 9.76 -1.18 11.32
C VAL A 103 11.08 -1.82 11.72
N LYS A 104 11.22 -3.13 11.52
CA LYS A 104 12.53 -3.79 11.53
C LYS A 104 13.35 -3.18 10.40
N LYS A 105 14.27 -2.29 10.77
CA LYS A 105 15.23 -1.66 9.88
C LYS A 105 16.22 -2.75 9.44
N GLY A 106 15.99 -3.33 8.26
CA GLY A 106 16.92 -4.27 7.66
C GLY A 106 18.25 -3.58 7.36
N PHE A 107 19.35 -4.35 7.34
CA PHE A 107 20.72 -3.87 7.10
C PHE A 107 20.90 -3.05 5.80
N PHE A 108 19.94 -3.14 4.86
CA PHE A 108 19.94 -2.43 3.58
C PHE A 108 19.05 -1.18 3.54
N ALA A 109 18.42 -0.79 4.66
CA ALA A 109 17.52 0.36 4.69
C ALA A 109 18.22 1.69 4.35
N ASN A 110 19.54 1.79 4.53
CA ASN A 110 20.31 2.99 4.21
C ASN A 110 20.79 3.08 2.75
N LEU A 111 20.70 2.00 1.95
CA LEU A 111 21.17 2.01 0.56
C LEU A 111 20.23 2.77 -0.41
N PHE A 112 19.00 3.07 0.01
CA PHE A 112 18.01 3.77 -0.81
C PHE A 112 17.63 5.17 -0.26
N ILE A 113 18.34 5.69 0.74
CA ILE A 113 18.06 7.03 1.32
C ILE A 113 18.74 8.16 0.53
N ILE A 114 19.83 7.86 -0.19
CA ILE A 114 20.66 8.84 -0.93
C ILE A 114 19.89 9.60 -2.03
N GLY A 115 18.69 9.14 -2.44
CA GLY A 115 17.87 9.81 -3.44
C GLY A 115 16.64 10.57 -2.93
N ARG A 116 16.29 10.51 -1.63
CA ARG A 116 15.01 11.04 -1.12
C ARG A 116 15.10 12.38 -0.40
N GLU A 117 16.31 12.85 -0.08
CA GLU A 117 16.49 14.13 0.63
C GLU A 117 16.35 15.37 -0.28
N ALA A 118 16.22 15.20 -1.60
CA ALA A 118 15.99 16.30 -2.53
C ALA A 118 14.51 16.76 -2.61
N GLU A 119 13.55 15.98 -2.10
CA GLU A 119 12.11 16.23 -2.34
C GLU A 119 11.31 16.71 -1.11
N ALA A 120 11.94 16.91 0.05
CA ALA A 120 11.22 17.23 1.29
C ALA A 120 11.68 18.51 2.01
N SER A 121 12.10 19.52 1.26
CA SER A 121 12.18 20.90 1.78
C SER A 121 11.19 21.79 1.05
N GLN A 122 9.90 21.65 1.38
CA GLN A 122 8.91 22.68 1.09
C GLN A 122 8.09 23.00 2.34
N ASN A 123 8.60 24.01 3.04
CA ASN A 123 7.88 25.09 3.71
C ASN A 123 6.77 24.73 4.71
N ILE A 124 7.14 24.63 5.99
CA ILE A 124 6.22 24.48 7.15
C ILE A 124 5.73 25.86 7.67
N ASN A 125 6.14 26.98 7.06
CA ASN A 125 5.88 28.31 7.61
C ASN A 125 4.73 29.09 6.94
N SER A 126 4.04 28.53 5.93
CA SER A 126 2.97 29.26 5.22
C SER A 126 1.56 29.10 5.81
N LEU A 127 1.38 28.39 6.94
CA LEU A 127 0.07 28.20 7.58
C LEU A 127 -0.08 28.89 8.94
N ALA A 128 0.90 29.69 9.38
CA ALA A 128 0.88 30.36 10.68
C ALA A 128 0.47 31.84 10.64
N SER A 129 0.06 32.40 9.49
CA SER A 129 -0.19 33.85 9.34
C SER A 129 -1.61 34.25 8.93
N LEU A 130 -2.63 33.47 9.28
CA LEU A 130 -4.04 33.84 9.03
C LEU A 130 -4.91 33.62 10.29
N SER A 131 -4.46 34.19 11.40
CA SER A 131 -5.31 34.44 12.56
C SER A 131 -4.92 35.78 13.19
N TYR A 132 -5.55 36.84 12.68
CA TYR A 132 -5.96 38.05 13.41
C TYR A 132 -7.21 38.59 12.72
#